data_AF-A0A374R2B7-F1
#
_entry.id   AF-A0A374R2B7-F1
#
_cell.length_a   1.000
_cell.length_b   1.000
_cell.length_c   1.000
_cell.angle_alpha   90.00
_cell.angle_beta   90.00
_cell.angle_gamma   90.00
#
_symmetry.space_group_name_H-M   'P 1'
#
loop_
_entity.id
_entity.type
_entity.pdbx_description
1 polymer ?
#
loop_
_entity_poly.entity_id
_entity_poly.type
_entity_poly.pdbx_seq_one_letter_code
_entity_poly.pdbx_strand_id
1 'polypeptide(L)'
;MVEFDITRIPRYSSKSSYAHFDHRVSFAEVQAKILDSEYVSNHAFYPLISNEIITVRYRGGKRSCKVRNIAYASHFDHRVFQYYSYLWSDLYNKKAIAEEFDEVAVAYRSSLSSDGAVTAGSNISSAKKAFDYMRVQDSAFVLTGDFESFFDNLNHVHLMASLRSLFPSGRLPDDHYQVIKNILRYSCWPIGDLAARHELPWPVIDPAREKTISDAAIDLRFKSIRELNKLDVILPKSEFLANKSKVITRPWRRTGIDLGIPQGLAASGVLANIYMADIDMKVRLAVERVGGLYLRYCDDFIVAVPKSGFDALVEAINLMTDVDSVKLQPEKTKAFRVDSSGVAQLDFESVRTGKVLSYSGAHPAQKVSFLGFDFDGRVVRLRQSTVGRYHKRLREAASAIARSNQGEGRHASKKRVSALYQHYSPLGIKGRRLCSSGDADPSAFSRYGNFLSYVARAQKAFPNDPIAPDEAKIYRKIKRLSAR
;
A
#
# COMPACT_ATOMS: atom_id res chain seq x y z
N MET A 1 21.81 5.41 23.59
CA MET A 1 21.03 5.40 22.34
C MET A 1 20.99 3.97 21.86
N VAL A 2 19.81 3.41 21.61
CA VAL A 2 19.71 2.08 21.01
C VAL A 2 20.25 2.20 19.58
N GLU A 3 21.31 1.44 19.28
CA GLU A 3 21.98 1.49 17.99
C GLU A 3 21.06 0.87 16.94
N PHE A 4 20.58 1.71 16.03
CA PHE A 4 19.75 1.26 14.93
C PHE A 4 20.55 0.35 14.01
N ASP A 5 20.10 -0.90 13.84
CA ASP A 5 20.68 -1.80 12.85
C ASP A 5 20.26 -1.35 11.42
N ILE A 6 21.00 -0.38 10.88
CA ILE A 6 20.80 0.22 9.56
C ILE A 6 20.85 -0.83 8.44
N THR A 7 21.46 -1.99 8.68
CA THR A 7 21.55 -3.06 7.69
C THR A 7 20.19 -3.72 7.43
N ARG A 8 19.24 -3.58 8.37
CA ARG A 8 17.86 -4.07 8.22
C ARG A 8 16.96 -3.15 7.41
N ILE A 9 17.47 -2.02 6.92
CA ILE A 9 16.73 -1.17 6.00
C ILE A 9 16.34 -2.00 4.76
N PRO A 10 15.04 -2.05 4.38
CA PRO A 10 14.60 -2.86 3.26
C PRO A 10 15.37 -2.54 1.99
N ARG A 11 15.88 -3.56 1.30
CA ARG A 11 16.67 -3.40 0.06
C ARG A 11 17.95 -2.57 0.25
N TYR A 12 18.59 -2.68 1.41
CA TYR A 12 19.84 -2.00 1.78
C TYR A 12 20.87 -1.98 0.64
N SER A 13 21.21 -3.14 0.08
CA SER A 13 22.21 -3.28 -1.00
C SER A 13 21.62 -3.28 -2.42
N SER A 14 20.31 -3.13 -2.60
CA SER A 14 19.69 -3.21 -3.93
C SER A 14 19.47 -1.84 -4.55
N LYS A 15 19.68 -1.70 -5.86
CA LYS A 15 19.37 -0.50 -6.63
C LYS A 15 17.94 -0.53 -7.20
N SER A 16 17.31 0.64 -7.30
CA SER A 16 16.03 0.79 -7.99
C SER A 16 16.20 0.59 -9.50
N SER A 17 15.18 0.07 -10.18
CA SER A 17 15.26 -0.25 -11.62
C SER A 17 14.81 0.88 -12.55
N TYR A 18 14.06 1.87 -12.05
CA TYR A 18 13.63 3.00 -12.87
C TYR A 18 14.79 3.96 -13.17
N ALA A 19 14.68 4.76 -14.22
CA ALA A 19 15.60 5.86 -14.49
C ALA A 19 15.09 7.16 -13.83
N HIS A 20 16.00 8.03 -13.41
CA HIS A 20 15.70 9.35 -12.84
C HIS A 20 16.77 10.37 -13.25
N PHE A 21 16.80 11.55 -12.62
CA PHE A 21 17.75 12.62 -12.90
C PHE A 21 19.14 12.40 -12.25
N ASP A 22 19.31 11.30 -11.52
CA ASP A 22 20.57 10.86 -10.92
C ASP A 22 20.87 9.40 -11.27
N HIS A 23 22.09 8.95 -10.94
CA HIS A 23 22.51 7.56 -11.14
C HIS A 23 21.93 6.65 -10.06
N ARG A 24 21.70 5.38 -10.41
CA ARG A 24 21.16 4.38 -9.50
C ARG A 24 22.12 4.09 -8.34
N VAL A 25 21.64 4.32 -7.11
CA VAL A 25 22.36 4.00 -5.87
C VAL A 25 21.58 3.07 -4.95
N SER A 26 22.30 2.20 -4.26
CA SER A 26 21.86 1.43 -3.11
C SER A 26 22.04 2.26 -1.83
N PHE A 27 21.39 1.87 -0.74
CA PHE A 27 21.58 2.56 0.54
C PHE A 27 23.04 2.42 1.01
N ALA A 28 23.60 1.21 0.91
CA ALA A 28 24.97 0.90 1.31
C ALA A 28 26.03 1.82 0.69
N GLU A 29 25.87 2.17 -0.60
CA GLU A 29 26.83 3.03 -1.32
C GLU A 29 26.82 4.49 -0.84
N VAL A 30 25.68 4.98 -0.33
CA VAL A 30 25.51 6.41 0.01
C VAL A 30 25.23 6.64 1.49
N GLN A 31 25.32 5.61 2.33
CA GLN A 31 24.98 5.67 3.75
C GLN A 31 25.71 6.79 4.50
N ALA A 32 27.01 7.00 4.23
CA ALA A 32 27.82 8.00 4.93
C ALA A 32 27.24 9.41 4.79
N LYS A 33 26.70 9.75 3.60
CA LYS A 33 26.06 11.04 3.35
C LYS A 33 24.66 11.15 3.93
N ILE A 34 23.95 10.02 4.05
CA ILE A 34 22.57 10.00 4.58
C ILE A 34 22.57 10.10 6.10
N LEU A 35 23.57 9.50 6.76
CA LEU A 35 23.74 9.53 8.20
C LEU A 35 24.33 10.85 8.71
N ASP A 36 24.90 11.66 7.81
CA ASP A 36 25.37 13.00 8.11
C ASP A 36 24.21 14.02 8.07
N SER A 37 23.77 14.46 9.25
CA SER A 37 22.69 15.44 9.39
C SER A 37 23.03 16.80 8.77
N GLU A 38 24.29 17.23 8.79
CA GLU A 38 24.71 18.50 8.19
C GLU A 38 24.66 18.42 6.66
N TYR A 39 25.06 17.28 6.09
CA TYR A 39 24.89 17.04 4.66
C TYR A 39 23.40 17.08 4.26
N VAL A 40 22.53 16.37 5.00
CA VAL A 40 21.11 16.28 4.65
C VAL A 40 20.39 17.62 4.83
N SER A 41 20.72 18.41 5.85
CA SER A 41 20.10 19.72 6.07
C SER A 41 20.36 20.70 4.91
N ASN A 42 21.51 20.57 4.24
CA ASN A 42 21.91 21.37 3.08
C ASN A 42 21.61 20.72 1.72
N HIS A 43 21.13 19.46 1.71
CA HIS A 43 20.91 18.71 0.47
C HIS A 43 19.75 19.28 -0.36
N ALA A 44 19.99 19.40 -1.68
CA ALA A 44 19.00 19.85 -2.65
C ALA A 44 18.31 18.65 -3.32
N PHE A 45 17.01 18.51 -3.07
CA PHE A 45 16.20 17.41 -3.60
C PHE A 45 15.79 17.66 -5.06
N TYR A 46 15.75 16.60 -5.85
CA TYR A 46 15.20 16.63 -7.20
C TYR A 46 13.67 16.66 -7.17
N PRO A 47 13.01 17.20 -8.21
CA PRO A 47 11.59 16.95 -8.41
C PRO A 47 11.34 15.45 -8.58
N LEU A 48 10.20 14.98 -8.11
CA LEU A 48 9.73 13.63 -8.34
C LEU A 48 9.36 13.46 -9.82
N ILE A 49 9.37 12.22 -10.31
CA ILE A 49 8.76 11.89 -11.60
C ILE A 49 7.36 11.37 -11.34
N SER A 50 6.32 12.09 -11.80
CA SER A 50 4.93 11.68 -11.62
C SER A 50 4.46 10.75 -12.73
N ASN A 51 3.67 9.75 -12.38
CA ASN A 51 3.12 8.74 -13.28
C ASN A 51 1.71 8.33 -12.87
N GLU A 52 0.94 7.86 -13.84
CA GLU A 52 -0.43 7.37 -13.66
C GLU A 52 -0.46 5.85 -13.88
N ILE A 53 -0.67 5.07 -12.83
CA ILE A 53 -0.98 3.64 -12.99
C ILE A 53 -2.46 3.49 -13.33
N ILE A 54 -2.73 3.10 -14.57
CA ILE A 54 -4.08 2.88 -15.09
C ILE A 54 -4.42 1.40 -15.01
N THR A 55 -5.52 1.08 -14.34
CA THR A 55 -6.05 -0.29 -14.26
C THR A 55 -7.47 -0.33 -14.79
N VAL A 56 -7.67 -1.10 -15.86
CA VAL A 56 -9.01 -1.38 -16.41
C VAL A 56 -9.77 -2.34 -15.49
N ARG A 57 -11.02 -2.01 -15.20
CA ARG A 57 -11.96 -2.75 -14.37
C ARG A 57 -13.23 -3.05 -15.17
N TYR A 58 -13.85 -4.18 -14.86
CA TYR A 58 -15.14 -4.58 -15.39
C TYR A 58 -16.06 -4.83 -14.19
N ARG A 59 -17.20 -4.13 -14.14
CA ARG A 59 -18.24 -4.31 -13.11
C ARG A 59 -19.61 -4.25 -13.78
N GLY A 60 -20.41 -5.31 -13.60
CA GLY A 60 -21.78 -5.36 -14.16
C GLY A 60 -21.83 -5.14 -15.67
N GLY A 61 -20.84 -5.66 -16.43
CA GLY A 61 -20.74 -5.43 -17.88
C GLY A 61 -20.13 -4.09 -18.29
N LYS A 62 -20.06 -3.09 -17.39
CA LYS A 62 -19.46 -1.78 -17.67
C LYS A 62 -17.95 -1.78 -17.50
N ARG A 63 -17.23 -1.16 -18.44
CA ARG A 63 -15.79 -0.97 -18.38
C ARG A 63 -15.46 0.38 -17.75
N SER A 64 -14.51 0.40 -16.82
CA SER A 64 -14.05 1.63 -16.18
C SER A 64 -12.54 1.60 -15.90
N CYS A 65 -11.94 2.76 -15.72
CA CYS A 65 -10.54 2.90 -15.33
C CYS A 65 -10.43 3.29 -13.85
N LYS A 66 -9.52 2.62 -13.13
CA LYS A 66 -8.97 3.18 -11.89
C LYS A 66 -7.58 3.73 -12.20
N VAL A 67 -7.42 5.03 -12.04
CA VAL A 67 -6.13 5.71 -12.08
C VAL A 67 -5.57 5.79 -10.67
N ARG A 68 -4.25 5.62 -10.54
CA ARG A 68 -3.51 5.95 -9.33
C ARG A 68 -2.34 6.83 -9.69
N ASN A 69 -2.34 8.04 -9.16
CA ASN A 69 -1.22 8.96 -9.28
C ASN A 69 -0.13 8.49 -8.33
N ILE A 70 1.08 8.32 -8.85
CA ILE A 70 2.26 7.97 -8.07
C ILE A 70 3.41 8.86 -8.48
N ALA A 71 4.36 9.03 -7.57
CA ALA A 71 5.54 9.84 -7.81
C ALA A 71 6.78 9.12 -7.28
N TYR A 72 7.85 9.13 -8.08
CA TYR A 72 9.12 8.49 -7.74
C TYR A 72 10.18 9.55 -7.45
N ALA A 73 10.85 9.41 -6.31
CA ALA A 73 12.02 10.23 -5.97
C ALA A 73 13.24 9.82 -6.81
N SER A 74 14.24 10.70 -6.85
CA SER A 74 15.56 10.36 -7.34
C SER A 74 16.17 9.24 -6.49
N HIS A 75 17.20 8.57 -7.00
CA HIS A 75 17.76 7.42 -6.34
C HIS A 75 18.37 7.76 -4.98
N PHE A 76 19.11 8.87 -4.87
CA PHE A 76 19.63 9.35 -3.60
C PHE A 76 18.50 9.83 -2.68
N ASP A 77 17.58 10.68 -3.18
CA ASP A 77 16.49 11.23 -2.36
C ASP A 77 15.58 10.13 -1.81
N HIS A 78 15.34 9.06 -2.59
CA HIS A 78 14.61 7.89 -2.12
C HIS A 78 15.26 7.26 -0.88
N ARG A 79 16.61 7.21 -0.82
CA ARG A 79 17.34 6.68 0.34
C ARG A 79 17.29 7.60 1.54
N VAL A 80 17.34 8.91 1.32
CA VAL A 80 17.09 9.90 2.37
C VAL A 80 15.69 9.69 2.95
N PHE A 81 14.64 9.69 2.11
CA PHE A 81 13.27 9.44 2.58
C PHE A 81 13.11 8.09 3.27
N GLN A 82 13.85 7.07 2.84
CA GLN A 82 13.86 5.75 3.47
C GLN A 82 14.45 5.79 4.89
N TYR A 83 15.58 6.49 5.08
CA TYR A 83 16.20 6.63 6.41
C TYR A 83 15.32 7.45 7.37
N TYR A 84 14.81 8.59 6.93
CA TYR A 84 13.99 9.44 7.79
C TYR A 84 12.62 8.81 8.09
N SER A 85 12.07 8.02 7.17
CA SER A 85 10.89 7.18 7.44
C SER A 85 11.13 6.26 8.63
N TYR A 86 12.34 5.71 8.73
CA TYR A 86 12.70 4.83 9.82
C TYR A 86 12.84 5.57 11.16
N LEU A 87 13.55 6.70 11.18
CA LEU A 87 13.67 7.55 12.37
C LEU A 87 12.29 7.99 12.89
N TRP A 88 11.41 8.44 11.99
CA TRP A 88 10.05 8.83 12.35
C TRP A 88 9.19 7.65 12.78
N SER A 89 9.41 6.45 12.23
CA SER A 89 8.69 5.24 12.66
C SER A 89 9.06 4.85 14.08
N ASP A 90 10.32 5.00 14.47
CA ASP A 90 10.75 4.72 15.85
C ASP A 90 10.14 5.73 16.84
N LEU A 91 10.18 7.02 16.52
CA LEU A 91 9.55 8.06 17.34
C LEU A 91 8.04 7.84 17.48
N TYR A 92 7.36 7.51 16.38
CA TYR A 92 5.93 7.18 16.40
C TYR A 92 5.66 5.93 17.25
N ASN A 93 6.45 4.86 17.10
CA ASN A 93 6.30 3.64 17.87
C ASN A 93 6.44 3.90 19.38
N LYS A 94 7.42 4.72 19.78
CA LYS A 94 7.64 5.11 21.18
C LYS A 94 6.44 5.87 21.75
N LYS A 95 5.92 6.85 21.02
CA LYS A 95 4.68 7.55 21.41
C LYS A 95 3.51 6.58 21.52
N ALA A 96 3.33 5.70 20.54
CA ALA A 96 2.23 4.75 20.51
C ALA A 96 2.26 3.77 21.69
N ILE A 97 3.43 3.31 22.11
CA ILE A 97 3.59 2.47 23.29
C ILE A 97 3.30 3.26 24.57
N ALA A 98 3.85 4.47 24.69
CA ALA A 98 3.67 5.32 25.87
C ALA A 98 2.22 5.76 26.09
N GLU A 99 1.45 5.93 25.01
CA GLU A 99 0.02 6.29 25.03
C GLU A 99 -0.89 5.08 24.80
N GLU A 100 -0.33 3.86 24.85
CA GLU A 100 -1.03 2.57 24.82
C GLU A 100 -1.95 2.38 23.60
N PHE A 101 -1.57 2.88 22.41
CA PHE A 101 -2.31 2.68 21.16
C PHE A 101 -1.52 1.96 20.08
N ASP A 102 -0.40 1.32 20.44
CA ASP A 102 0.48 0.64 19.49
C ASP A 102 -0.16 -0.59 18.82
N GLU A 103 -1.29 -1.10 19.29
CA GLU A 103 -1.98 -2.20 18.60
C GLU A 103 -2.92 -1.74 17.46
N VAL A 104 -3.18 -0.44 17.35
CA VAL A 104 -4.20 0.13 16.46
C VAL A 104 -3.73 0.20 15.00
N ALA A 105 -2.64 0.93 14.75
CA ALA A 105 -2.11 1.10 13.40
C ALA A 105 -1.28 -0.11 13.01
N VAL A 106 -1.81 -0.94 12.11
CA VAL A 106 -1.19 -2.22 11.71
C VAL A 106 -0.35 -2.13 10.44
N ALA A 107 -0.39 -1.00 9.72
CA ALA A 107 0.37 -0.77 8.50
C ALA A 107 1.64 0.04 8.74
N TYR A 108 2.67 -0.18 7.91
CA TYR A 108 3.89 0.65 7.85
C TYR A 108 4.62 0.84 9.19
N ARG A 109 4.52 -0.13 10.09
CA ARG A 109 5.27 -0.16 11.34
C ARG A 109 6.56 -0.96 11.17
N SER A 110 7.67 -0.36 11.57
CA SER A 110 8.96 -1.06 11.59
C SER A 110 9.10 -1.87 12.88
N SER A 111 9.55 -3.12 12.75
CA SER A 111 9.88 -4.03 13.85
C SER A 111 11.38 -4.04 14.16
N LEU A 112 12.05 -2.93 13.87
CA LEU A 112 13.51 -2.86 13.81
C LEU A 112 14.12 -2.30 15.11
N SER A 113 13.32 -1.99 16.12
CA SER A 113 13.86 -1.74 17.46
C SER A 113 14.44 -3.06 17.98
N SER A 114 15.70 -3.03 18.42
CA SER A 114 16.48 -4.22 18.82
C SER A 114 15.93 -4.92 20.07
N ASP A 115 15.02 -4.27 20.78
CA ASP A 115 14.30 -4.78 21.95
C ASP A 115 13.15 -5.73 21.60
N GLY A 116 12.80 -5.87 20.31
CA GLY A 116 11.74 -6.80 19.88
C GLY A 116 10.33 -6.43 20.37
N ALA A 117 10.17 -5.25 20.98
CA ALA A 117 8.93 -4.80 21.59
C ALA A 117 7.79 -4.62 20.55
N VAL A 118 8.14 -4.25 19.31
CA VAL A 118 7.17 -4.07 18.22
C VAL A 118 7.27 -5.21 17.22
N THR A 119 6.38 -6.20 17.33
CA THR A 119 6.22 -7.22 16.26
C THR A 119 5.30 -6.67 15.18
N ALA A 120 5.83 -6.35 14.00
CA ALA A 120 5.02 -5.90 12.87
C ALA A 120 4.02 -7.01 12.46
N GLY A 121 2.73 -6.77 12.74
CA GLY A 121 1.65 -7.65 12.31
C GLY A 121 1.61 -7.77 10.79
N SER A 122 1.35 -8.98 10.30
CA SER A 122 1.01 -9.18 8.89
C SER A 122 -0.47 -8.87 8.64
N ASN A 123 -0.84 -8.61 7.38
CA ASN A 123 -2.25 -8.48 6.99
C ASN A 123 -3.09 -9.69 7.42
N ILE A 124 -2.48 -10.88 7.48
CA ILE A 124 -3.14 -12.12 7.92
C ILE A 124 -3.44 -12.06 9.41
N SER A 125 -2.47 -11.68 10.24
CA SER A 125 -2.65 -11.61 11.70
C SER A 125 -3.62 -10.50 12.10
N SER A 126 -3.60 -9.34 11.43
CA SER A 126 -4.54 -8.25 11.70
C SER A 126 -5.97 -8.63 11.30
N ALA A 127 -6.15 -9.30 10.15
CA ALA A 127 -7.45 -9.85 9.77
C ALA A 127 -7.94 -10.91 10.76
N LYS A 128 -7.05 -11.79 11.22
CA LYS A 128 -7.35 -12.81 12.23
C LYS A 128 -7.83 -12.17 13.54
N LYS A 129 -7.10 -11.16 14.04
CA LYS A 129 -7.49 -10.41 15.25
C LYS A 129 -8.91 -9.88 15.15
N ALA A 130 -9.25 -9.25 14.02
CA ALA A 130 -10.60 -8.72 13.79
C ALA A 130 -11.70 -9.79 13.76
N PHE A 131 -11.49 -10.88 13.01
CA PHE A 131 -12.53 -11.90 12.85
C PHE A 131 -12.67 -12.81 14.06
N ASP A 132 -11.59 -13.08 14.78
CA ASP A 132 -11.67 -13.84 16.03
C ASP A 132 -12.39 -13.06 17.12
N TYR A 133 -12.17 -11.74 17.20
CA TYR A 133 -12.97 -10.88 18.05
C TYR A 133 -14.47 -11.06 17.75
N MET A 134 -14.88 -10.98 16.48
CA MET A 134 -16.29 -11.14 16.08
C MET A 134 -16.85 -12.53 16.40
N ARG A 135 -16.03 -13.59 16.35
CA ARG A 135 -16.46 -14.97 16.65
C ARG A 135 -16.78 -15.20 18.12
N VAL A 136 -16.10 -14.48 19.02
CA VAL A 136 -16.28 -14.63 20.46
C VAL A 136 -17.51 -13.85 20.96
N GLN A 137 -18.01 -12.89 20.18
CA GLN A 137 -19.22 -12.15 20.54
C GLN A 137 -20.49 -12.93 20.14
N ASP A 138 -21.50 -12.93 21.02
CA ASP A 138 -22.84 -13.41 20.68
C ASP A 138 -23.47 -12.55 19.56
N SER A 139 -23.24 -11.23 19.65
CA SER A 139 -23.63 -10.26 18.65
C SER A 139 -22.71 -9.04 18.71
N ALA A 140 -22.27 -8.58 17.53
CA ALA A 140 -21.39 -7.43 17.38
C ALA A 140 -21.90 -6.48 16.29
N PHE A 141 -21.64 -5.20 16.47
CA PHE A 141 -21.72 -4.20 15.41
C PHE A 141 -20.33 -3.95 14.85
N VAL A 142 -20.21 -3.94 13.53
CA VAL A 142 -18.94 -3.82 12.83
C VAL A 142 -19.02 -2.71 11.80
N LEU A 143 -18.03 -1.83 11.78
CA LEU A 143 -17.83 -0.81 10.76
C LEU A 143 -16.52 -1.13 10.03
N THR A 144 -16.58 -1.25 8.72
CA THR A 144 -15.39 -1.22 7.86
C THR A 144 -15.42 0.04 7.03
N GLY A 145 -14.30 0.75 6.92
CA GLY A 145 -14.24 1.99 6.14
C GLY A 145 -12.90 2.22 5.48
N ASP A 146 -12.87 3.25 4.65
CA ASP A 146 -11.72 3.70 3.88
C ASP A 146 -11.82 5.22 3.71
N PHE A 147 -10.70 5.92 3.69
CA PHE A 147 -10.67 7.37 3.49
C PHE A 147 -10.51 7.77 2.01
N GLU A 148 -11.30 8.74 1.57
CA GLU A 148 -11.28 9.21 0.18
C GLU A 148 -9.98 9.94 -0.14
N SER A 149 -9.29 9.46 -1.19
CA SER A 149 -8.05 10.06 -1.72
C SER A 149 -7.06 10.43 -0.61
N PHE A 150 -6.92 9.54 0.38
CA PHE A 150 -6.29 9.79 1.67
C PHE A 150 -4.97 10.59 1.59
N PHE A 151 -4.00 10.09 0.83
CA PHE A 151 -2.70 10.77 0.67
C PHE A 151 -2.80 12.14 0.01
N ASP A 152 -3.77 12.35 -0.88
CA ASP A 152 -3.94 13.61 -1.60
C ASP A 152 -4.63 14.67 -0.74
N ASN A 153 -5.19 14.29 0.41
CA ASN A 153 -6.01 15.14 1.28
C ASN A 153 -5.37 15.42 2.65
N LEU A 154 -4.16 14.91 2.93
CA LEU A 154 -3.48 15.19 4.20
C LEU A 154 -3.14 16.68 4.33
N ASN A 155 -3.68 17.35 5.34
CA ASN A 155 -3.38 18.76 5.61
C ASN A 155 -1.92 18.96 6.03
N HIS A 156 -1.20 19.85 5.33
CA HIS A 156 0.23 20.09 5.60
C HIS A 156 0.48 20.72 6.97
N VAL A 157 -0.40 21.61 7.42
CA VAL A 157 -0.29 22.27 8.74
C VAL A 157 -0.46 21.22 9.84
N HIS A 158 -1.52 20.41 9.74
CA HIS A 158 -1.76 19.32 10.70
C HIS A 158 -0.62 18.30 10.69
N LEU A 159 -0.19 17.83 9.51
CA LEU A 159 0.89 16.84 9.40
C LEU A 159 2.22 17.34 10.00
N MET A 160 2.57 18.62 9.78
CA MET A 160 3.76 19.22 10.38
C MET A 160 3.61 19.30 11.91
N ALA A 161 2.44 19.66 12.43
CA ALA A 161 2.16 19.70 13.86
C ALA A 161 2.24 18.30 14.50
N SER A 162 1.61 17.29 13.89
CA SER A 162 1.67 15.90 14.34
C SER A 162 3.09 15.33 14.29
N LEU A 163 3.92 15.71 13.32
CA LEU A 163 5.32 15.28 13.29
C LEU A 163 6.13 15.95 14.40
N ARG A 164 5.93 17.25 14.62
CA ARG A 164 6.61 18.01 15.68
C ARG A 164 6.29 17.48 17.07
N SER A 165 5.08 17.00 17.31
CA SER A 165 4.68 16.45 18.62
C SER A 165 5.45 15.19 19.02
N LEU A 166 6.14 14.53 18.08
CA LEU A 166 7.03 13.41 18.37
C LEU A 166 8.39 13.83 18.95
N PHE A 167 8.72 15.13 18.91
CA PHE A 167 9.98 15.67 19.40
C PHE A 167 9.73 16.38 20.74
N PRO A 168 10.50 16.11 21.81
CA PRO A 168 10.26 16.68 23.14
C PRO A 168 10.20 18.22 23.18
N SER A 169 10.98 18.90 22.33
CA SER A 169 11.00 20.37 22.24
C SER A 169 9.95 20.96 21.30
N GLY A 170 9.19 20.12 20.58
CA GLY A 170 8.29 20.53 19.49
C GLY A 170 9.02 21.10 18.25
N ARG A 171 10.35 21.23 18.29
CA ARG A 171 11.17 21.73 17.19
C ARG A 171 11.81 20.57 16.45
N LEU A 172 11.65 20.55 15.12
CA LEU A 172 12.36 19.62 14.27
C LEU A 172 13.83 20.04 14.14
N PRO A 173 14.78 19.10 14.24
CA PRO A 173 16.15 19.32 13.77
C PRO A 173 16.17 19.73 12.29
N ASP A 174 17.21 20.45 11.87
CA ASP A 174 17.24 21.12 10.57
C ASP A 174 17.20 20.13 9.38
N ASP A 175 17.85 18.98 9.54
CA ASP A 175 17.84 17.88 8.59
C ASP A 175 16.45 17.22 8.47
N HIS A 176 15.78 16.95 9.59
CA HIS A 176 14.40 16.48 9.62
C HIS A 176 13.44 17.49 8.97
N TYR A 177 13.62 18.78 9.27
CA TYR A 177 12.85 19.85 8.66
C TYR A 177 13.06 19.90 7.14
N GLN A 178 14.31 19.80 6.68
CA GLN A 178 14.64 19.80 5.26
C GLN A 178 13.96 18.62 4.54
N VAL A 179 13.95 17.43 5.15
CA VAL A 179 13.30 16.25 4.55
C VAL A 179 11.78 16.40 4.49
N ILE A 180 11.11 16.73 5.61
CA ILE A 180 9.64 16.87 5.61
C ILE A 180 9.19 18.02 4.71
N LYS A 181 9.93 19.12 4.67
CA LYS A 181 9.65 20.25 3.77
C LYS A 181 9.64 19.82 2.31
N ASN A 182 10.57 18.97 1.88
CA ASN A 182 10.62 18.48 0.49
C ASN A 182 9.56 17.41 0.19
N ILE A 183 9.05 16.70 1.20
CA ILE A 183 7.89 15.80 1.05
C ILE A 183 6.61 16.61 0.91
N LEU A 184 6.39 17.63 1.76
CA LEU A 184 5.19 18.47 1.73
C LEU A 184 5.19 19.37 0.49
N ARG A 185 6.30 20.06 0.23
CA ARG A 185 6.44 21.00 -0.88
C ARG A 185 7.07 20.35 -2.11
N TYR A 186 6.76 19.08 -2.32
CA TYR A 186 7.29 18.31 -3.44
C TYR A 186 6.91 18.92 -4.78
N SER A 187 7.68 18.60 -5.80
CA SER A 187 7.42 19.09 -7.13
C SER A 187 7.61 17.96 -8.11
N CYS A 188 6.85 17.95 -9.20
CA CYS A 188 6.77 16.79 -10.09
C CYS A 188 7.08 17.17 -11.53
N TRP A 189 7.89 16.35 -12.19
CA TRP A 189 8.03 16.31 -13.64
C TRP A 189 7.16 15.16 -14.18
N PRO A 190 6.13 15.44 -15.00
CA PRO A 190 5.30 14.40 -15.60
C PRO A 190 6.11 13.47 -16.49
N ILE A 191 6.00 12.15 -16.28
CA ILE A 191 6.70 11.15 -17.11
C ILE A 191 6.30 11.21 -18.58
N GLY A 192 5.09 11.72 -18.89
CA GLY A 192 4.65 11.94 -20.27
C GLY A 192 5.49 12.98 -21.00
N ASP A 193 5.90 14.05 -20.32
CA ASP A 193 6.78 15.07 -20.89
C ASP A 193 8.17 14.49 -21.13
N LEU A 194 8.67 13.65 -20.21
CA LEU A 194 9.93 12.93 -20.38
C LEU A 194 9.86 11.96 -21.56
N ALA A 195 8.77 11.22 -21.70
CA ALA A 195 8.57 10.32 -22.83
C ALA A 195 8.57 11.09 -24.16
N ALA A 196 7.81 12.18 -24.27
CA ALA A 196 7.76 13.02 -25.47
C ALA A 196 9.15 13.57 -25.84
N ARG A 197 9.94 13.95 -24.84
CA ARG A 197 11.29 14.48 -25.02
C ARG A 197 12.31 13.44 -25.53
N HIS A 198 12.05 12.16 -25.25
CA HIS A 198 12.80 11.02 -25.81
C HIS A 198 12.14 10.45 -27.07
N GLU A 199 11.22 11.19 -27.69
CA GLU A 199 10.49 10.78 -28.90
C GLU A 199 9.71 9.47 -28.72
N LEU A 200 9.31 9.17 -27.48
CA LEU A 200 8.54 7.98 -27.15
C LEU A 200 7.03 8.27 -27.16
N PRO A 201 6.21 7.31 -27.63
CA PRO A 201 4.76 7.50 -27.71
C PRO A 201 4.14 7.64 -26.32
N TRP A 202 3.33 8.67 -26.13
CA TRP A 202 2.58 8.89 -24.89
C TRP A 202 1.11 9.24 -25.17
N PRO A 203 0.27 8.24 -25.50
CA PRO A 203 -1.12 8.50 -25.83
C PRO A 203 -1.88 9.08 -24.62
N VAL A 204 -2.73 10.07 -24.86
CA VAL A 204 -3.64 10.62 -23.84
C VAL A 204 -4.72 9.59 -23.53
N ILE A 205 -4.94 9.35 -22.24
CA ILE A 205 -5.97 8.43 -21.75
C ILE A 205 -6.84 9.24 -20.79
N ASP A 206 -8.06 9.57 -21.23
CA ASP A 206 -9.08 10.13 -20.35
C ASP A 206 -9.81 8.98 -19.63
N PRO A 207 -9.70 8.86 -18.30
CA PRO A 207 -10.35 7.80 -17.54
C PRO A 207 -11.87 7.97 -17.44
N ALA A 208 -12.39 9.18 -17.65
CA ALA A 208 -13.81 9.49 -17.54
C ALA A 208 -14.61 9.08 -18.79
N ARG A 209 -13.93 8.92 -19.94
CA ARG A 209 -14.56 8.56 -21.21
C ARG A 209 -14.28 7.09 -21.53
N GLU A 210 -15.31 6.24 -21.49
CA GLU A 210 -15.14 4.79 -21.73
C GLU A 210 -14.49 4.49 -23.10
N LYS A 211 -14.79 5.29 -24.13
CA LYS A 211 -14.24 5.15 -25.49
C LYS A 211 -12.73 5.42 -25.57
N THR A 212 -12.15 6.23 -24.67
CA THR A 212 -10.72 6.55 -24.67
C THR A 212 -9.88 5.54 -23.88
N ILE A 213 -10.52 4.57 -23.23
CA ILE A 213 -9.85 3.48 -22.52
C ILE A 213 -9.34 2.47 -23.55
N SER A 214 -8.15 2.68 -24.09
CA SER A 214 -7.53 1.74 -25.04
C SER A 214 -6.48 0.88 -24.34
N ASP A 215 -6.65 -0.44 -24.35
CA ASP A 215 -5.65 -1.36 -23.78
C ASP A 215 -4.32 -1.22 -24.55
N ALA A 216 -4.38 -0.98 -25.86
CA ALA A 216 -3.20 -0.70 -26.68
C ALA A 216 -2.51 0.61 -26.27
N ALA A 217 -3.26 1.65 -25.91
CA ALA A 217 -2.68 2.90 -25.42
C ALA A 217 -2.01 2.73 -24.05
N ILE A 218 -2.62 1.96 -23.15
CA ILE A 218 -2.03 1.61 -21.84
C ILE A 218 -0.74 0.81 -22.04
N ASP A 219 -0.77 -0.17 -22.95
CA ASP A 219 0.41 -0.98 -23.30
C ASP A 219 1.53 -0.14 -23.93
N LEU A 220 1.19 0.86 -24.75
CA LEU A 220 2.16 1.80 -25.30
C LEU A 220 2.81 2.65 -24.20
N ARG A 221 2.04 3.24 -23.27
CA ARG A 221 2.61 3.96 -22.11
C ARG A 221 3.56 3.05 -21.33
N PHE A 222 3.16 1.79 -21.07
CA PHE A 222 4.02 0.83 -20.37
C PHE A 222 5.33 0.55 -21.11
N LYS A 223 5.29 0.39 -22.45
CA LYS A 223 6.49 0.22 -23.28
C LYS A 223 7.40 1.46 -23.21
N SER A 224 6.85 2.66 -23.32
CA SER A 224 7.62 3.91 -23.23
C SER A 224 8.32 4.05 -21.88
N ILE A 225 7.63 3.77 -20.77
CA ILE A 225 8.24 3.73 -19.43
C ILE A 225 9.39 2.71 -19.38
N ARG A 226 9.23 1.54 -20.00
CA ARG A 226 10.27 0.52 -20.04
C ARG A 226 11.51 0.98 -20.82
N GLU A 227 11.32 1.67 -21.94
CA GLU A 227 12.42 2.24 -22.72
C GLU A 227 13.15 3.34 -21.95
N LEU A 228 12.43 4.28 -21.33
CA LEU A 228 13.02 5.29 -20.43
C LEU A 228 13.85 4.64 -19.32
N ASN A 229 13.34 3.57 -18.71
CA ASN A 229 14.04 2.86 -17.64
C ASN A 229 15.29 2.09 -18.08
N LYS A 230 15.59 1.99 -19.38
CA LYS A 230 16.89 1.47 -19.87
C LYS A 230 17.99 2.51 -19.77
N LEU A 231 17.64 3.80 -19.73
CA LEU A 231 18.60 4.88 -19.58
C LEU A 231 19.25 4.81 -18.19
N ASP A 232 20.53 5.17 -18.12
CA ASP A 232 21.22 5.26 -16.84
C ASP A 232 20.72 6.47 -16.04
N VAL A 233 20.67 7.63 -16.70
CA VAL A 233 20.05 8.87 -16.23
C VAL A 233 19.06 9.34 -17.29
N ILE A 234 17.86 9.75 -16.88
CA ILE A 234 16.75 10.10 -17.78
C ILE A 234 17.01 11.40 -18.54
N LEU A 235 17.71 12.37 -17.93
CA LEU A 235 18.14 13.61 -18.56
C LEU A 235 19.48 14.05 -17.95
N PRO A 236 20.45 14.51 -18.76
CA PRO A 236 21.65 15.17 -18.25
C PRO A 236 21.33 16.37 -17.35
N LYS A 237 22.20 16.63 -16.37
CA LYS A 237 22.01 17.70 -15.38
C LYS A 237 21.85 19.09 -15.99
N SER A 238 22.63 19.43 -17.02
CA SER A 238 22.55 20.72 -17.72
C SER A 238 21.17 20.93 -18.34
N GLU A 239 20.66 19.88 -18.98
CA GLU A 239 19.38 19.87 -19.65
C GLU A 239 18.20 19.93 -18.68
N PHE A 240 18.30 19.21 -17.56
CA PHE A 240 17.37 19.34 -16.45
C PHE A 240 17.30 20.78 -15.94
N LEU A 241 18.45 21.41 -15.66
CA LEU A 241 18.51 22.77 -15.11
C LEU A 241 17.93 23.81 -16.06
N ALA A 242 18.12 23.66 -17.37
CA ALA A 242 17.59 24.57 -18.38
C ALA A 242 16.05 24.57 -18.47
N ASN A 243 15.40 23.47 -18.05
CA ASN A 243 13.97 23.24 -18.28
C ASN A 243 13.11 23.18 -17.01
N LYS A 244 13.73 22.94 -15.83
CA LYS A 244 13.00 22.68 -14.57
C LYS A 244 11.94 23.73 -14.22
N SER A 245 12.19 25.02 -14.50
CA SER A 245 11.25 26.10 -14.14
C SER A 245 9.97 26.11 -14.96
N LYS A 246 9.97 25.50 -16.15
CA LYS A 246 8.85 25.53 -17.10
C LYS A 246 7.91 24.33 -16.98
N VAL A 247 8.44 23.20 -16.49
CA VAL A 247 7.75 21.89 -16.58
C VAL A 247 7.26 21.38 -15.22
N ILE A 248 7.91 21.83 -14.13
CA ILE A 248 7.60 21.29 -12.81
C ILE A 248 6.20 21.73 -12.36
N THR A 249 5.41 20.73 -11.93
CA THR A 249 4.10 20.90 -11.32
C THR A 249 4.20 20.83 -9.79
N ARG A 250 3.22 21.43 -9.09
CA ARG A 250 3.13 21.42 -7.62
C ARG A 250 1.75 20.92 -7.19
N PRO A 251 1.52 19.60 -7.16
CA PRO A 251 0.17 19.05 -7.01
C PRO A 251 -0.48 19.32 -5.64
N TRP A 252 0.33 19.67 -4.64
CA TRP A 252 -0.14 19.94 -3.28
C TRP A 252 -0.77 21.33 -3.10
N ARG A 253 -0.46 22.27 -3.99
CA ARG A 253 -0.95 23.63 -3.87
C ARG A 253 -2.37 23.70 -4.42
N ARG A 254 -3.37 23.78 -3.53
CA ARG A 254 -4.77 23.98 -3.89
C ARG A 254 -5.22 25.38 -3.46
N THR A 255 -6.31 25.86 -4.05
CA THR A 255 -6.84 27.19 -3.72
C THR A 255 -7.22 27.25 -2.24
N GLY A 256 -6.53 28.11 -1.47
CA GLY A 256 -6.82 28.35 -0.06
C GLY A 256 -6.23 27.36 0.95
N ILE A 257 -5.64 26.24 0.52
CA ILE A 257 -5.06 25.24 1.41
C ILE A 257 -4.01 24.35 0.72
N ASP A 258 -2.94 24.00 1.44
CA ASP A 258 -1.90 23.08 0.98
C ASP A 258 -2.21 21.66 1.48
N LEU A 259 -2.47 20.74 0.55
CA LEU A 259 -2.93 19.38 0.84
C LEU A 259 -2.10 18.32 0.12
N GLY A 260 -1.89 17.22 0.82
CA GLY A 260 -1.46 15.96 0.26
C GLY A 260 0.04 15.74 0.18
N ILE A 261 0.42 14.47 0.22
CA ILE A 261 1.80 14.00 0.10
C ILE A 261 1.92 12.99 -1.05
N PRO A 262 3.08 12.88 -1.70
CA PRO A 262 3.25 12.01 -2.86
C PRO A 262 3.07 10.53 -2.50
N GLN A 263 2.25 9.84 -3.29
CA GLN A 263 2.11 8.39 -3.21
C GLN A 263 3.33 7.71 -3.84
N GLY A 264 4.08 6.91 -3.07
CA GLY A 264 5.24 6.16 -3.56
C GLY A 264 6.58 6.54 -2.90
N LEU A 265 6.62 7.56 -2.04
CA LEU A 265 7.79 7.80 -1.20
C LEU A 265 7.86 6.79 -0.06
N ALA A 266 9.09 6.47 0.38
CA ALA A 266 9.34 5.56 1.49
C ALA A 266 8.78 6.09 2.82
N ALA A 267 8.63 7.40 2.97
CA ALA A 267 8.12 8.06 4.17
C ALA A 267 6.60 8.24 4.21
N SER A 268 5.89 8.09 3.09
CA SER A 268 4.45 8.41 3.06
C SER A 268 3.64 7.53 4.02
N GLY A 269 4.01 6.25 4.17
CA GLY A 269 3.31 5.31 5.04
C GLY A 269 3.44 5.64 6.54
N VAL A 270 4.62 6.08 7.00
CA VAL A 270 4.77 6.49 8.41
C VAL A 270 4.11 7.84 8.67
N LEU A 271 4.21 8.78 7.72
CA LEU A 271 3.55 10.09 7.84
C LEU A 271 2.02 9.95 7.91
N ALA A 272 1.45 8.98 7.19
CA ALA A 272 0.04 8.60 7.34
C ALA A 272 -0.32 8.16 8.75
N ASN A 273 0.54 7.39 9.42
CA ASN A 273 0.31 6.97 10.80
C ASN A 273 0.45 8.12 11.79
N ILE A 274 1.45 8.97 11.59
CA ILE A 274 1.68 10.17 12.40
C ILE A 274 0.49 11.12 12.31
N TYR A 275 -0.04 11.34 11.10
CA TYR A 275 -1.22 12.17 10.87
C TYR A 275 -2.45 11.70 11.66
N MET A 276 -2.65 10.38 11.73
CA MET A 276 -3.82 9.75 12.33
C MET A 276 -3.67 9.47 13.83
N ALA A 277 -2.50 9.71 14.43
CA ALA A 277 -2.18 9.29 15.80
C ALA A 277 -3.22 9.73 16.84
N ASP A 278 -3.57 11.02 16.83
CA ASP A 278 -4.49 11.59 17.83
C ASP A 278 -5.92 11.05 17.68
N ILE A 279 -6.37 10.85 16.43
CA ILE A 279 -7.68 10.26 16.15
C ILE A 279 -7.69 8.78 16.50
N ASP A 280 -6.61 8.06 16.17
CA ASP A 280 -6.47 6.65 16.49
C ASP A 280 -6.57 6.42 18.00
N MET A 281 -5.91 7.25 18.79
CA MET A 281 -6.00 7.21 20.26
C MET A 281 -7.43 7.47 20.74
N LYS A 282 -8.10 8.53 20.26
CA LYS A 282 -9.49 8.85 20.66
C LYS A 282 -10.46 7.72 20.32
N VAL A 283 -10.36 7.17 19.10
CA VAL A 283 -11.22 6.06 18.64
C VAL A 283 -10.96 4.81 19.46
N ARG A 284 -9.68 4.49 19.74
CA ARG A 284 -9.32 3.36 20.61
C ARG A 284 -9.98 3.50 21.98
N LEU A 285 -9.82 4.64 22.66
CA LEU A 285 -10.38 4.87 23.98
C LEU A 285 -11.91 4.73 23.99
N ALA A 286 -12.60 5.25 22.96
CA ALA A 286 -14.04 5.13 22.83
C ALA A 286 -14.50 3.67 22.66
N VAL A 287 -13.73 2.85 21.95
CA VAL A 287 -14.09 1.48 21.56
C VAL A 287 -13.67 0.45 22.63
N GLU A 288 -12.48 0.58 23.20
CA GLU A 288 -11.95 -0.38 24.19
C GLU A 288 -12.70 -0.31 25.53
N ARG A 289 -13.24 0.85 25.91
CA ARG A 289 -14.03 0.99 27.15
C ARG A 289 -15.30 0.11 27.17
N VAL A 290 -15.78 -0.32 26.00
CA VAL A 290 -16.91 -1.25 25.86
C VAL A 290 -16.44 -2.66 25.47
N GLY A 291 -15.14 -2.96 25.60
CA GLY A 291 -14.55 -4.23 25.18
C GLY A 291 -14.50 -4.42 23.66
N GLY A 292 -14.53 -3.33 22.88
CA GLY A 292 -14.45 -3.36 21.42
C GLY A 292 -13.03 -3.47 20.88
N LEU A 293 -12.92 -3.54 19.55
CA LEU A 293 -11.67 -3.60 18.79
C LEU A 293 -11.66 -2.52 17.70
N TYR A 294 -10.55 -1.79 17.58
CA TYR A 294 -10.26 -0.88 16.47
C TYR A 294 -8.90 -1.20 15.84
N LEU A 295 -8.84 -1.33 14.52
CA LEU A 295 -7.60 -1.51 13.76
C LEU A 295 -7.61 -0.63 12.51
N ARG A 296 -6.47 0.02 12.21
CA ARG A 296 -6.27 0.83 11.01
C ARG A 296 -5.08 0.35 10.19
N TYR A 297 -5.32 0.12 8.90
CA TYR A 297 -4.30 -0.16 7.90
C TYR A 297 -4.20 1.01 6.92
N CYS A 298 -3.38 2.00 7.24
CA CYS A 298 -3.24 3.21 6.43
C CYS A 298 -4.58 3.94 6.24
N ASP A 299 -5.19 3.82 5.06
CA ASP A 299 -6.47 4.39 4.66
C ASP A 299 -7.67 3.49 5.01
N ASP A 300 -7.49 2.18 5.08
CA ASP A 300 -8.50 1.19 5.46
C ASP A 300 -8.61 1.06 7.00
N PHE A 301 -9.80 0.86 7.54
CA PHE A 301 -9.98 0.59 8.98
C PHE A 301 -11.15 -0.36 9.27
N ILE A 302 -11.13 -0.92 10.48
CA ILE A 302 -12.24 -1.70 11.03
C ILE A 302 -12.45 -1.38 12.50
N VAL A 303 -13.71 -1.14 12.89
CA VAL A 303 -14.18 -1.00 14.27
C VAL A 303 -15.18 -2.12 14.52
N ALA A 304 -15.08 -2.82 15.64
CA ALA A 304 -16.04 -3.83 16.05
C ALA A 304 -16.35 -3.67 17.54
N VAL A 305 -17.62 -3.59 17.90
CA VAL A 305 -18.08 -3.43 19.29
C VAL A 305 -19.11 -4.51 19.62
N PRO A 306 -19.24 -4.94 20.89
CA PRO A 306 -20.34 -5.83 21.25
C PRO A 306 -21.67 -5.10 21.08
N LYS A 307 -22.78 -5.85 21.07
CA LYS A 307 -24.13 -5.28 20.95
C LYS A 307 -24.42 -4.16 21.97
N SER A 308 -23.93 -4.29 23.21
CA SER A 308 -24.05 -3.28 24.26
C SER A 308 -23.24 -2.00 24.01
N GLY A 309 -22.22 -2.08 23.14
CA GLY A 309 -21.30 -0.97 22.85
C GLY A 309 -21.68 -0.15 21.62
N PHE A 310 -22.94 -0.18 21.16
CA PHE A 310 -23.35 0.50 19.93
C PHE A 310 -23.05 2.02 19.96
N ASP A 311 -23.23 2.69 21.09
CA ASP A 311 -22.94 4.12 21.21
C ASP A 311 -21.45 4.44 21.01
N ALA A 312 -20.55 3.53 21.41
CA ALA A 312 -19.12 3.66 21.14
C ALA A 312 -18.80 3.57 19.63
N LEU A 313 -19.57 2.79 18.86
CA LEU A 313 -19.44 2.76 17.40
C LEU A 313 -19.84 4.10 16.78
N VAL A 314 -20.92 4.70 17.27
CA VAL A 314 -21.38 6.03 16.82
C VAL A 314 -20.33 7.09 17.14
N GLU A 315 -19.79 7.08 18.35
CA GLU A 315 -18.69 7.96 18.76
C GLU A 315 -17.46 7.80 17.86
N ALA A 316 -17.05 6.55 17.58
CA ALA A 316 -15.95 6.26 16.67
C ALA A 316 -16.20 6.80 15.24
N ILE A 317 -17.43 6.68 14.71
CA ILE A 317 -17.79 7.25 13.40
C ILE A 317 -17.64 8.77 13.41
N ASN A 318 -18.11 9.44 14.46
CA ASN A 318 -18.03 10.89 14.58
C ASN A 318 -16.57 11.36 14.65
N LEU A 319 -15.74 10.70 15.46
CA LEU A 319 -14.30 10.98 15.56
C LEU A 319 -13.59 10.80 14.22
N MET A 320 -13.91 9.74 13.48
CA MET A 320 -13.32 9.47 12.16
C MET A 320 -13.82 10.43 11.06
N THR A 321 -15.00 11.04 11.25
CA THR A 321 -15.55 12.06 10.35
C THR A 321 -14.97 13.45 10.63
N ASP A 322 -14.47 13.68 11.85
CA ASP A 322 -13.86 14.94 12.31
C ASP A 322 -12.35 15.05 11.98
N VAL A 323 -11.78 14.06 11.27
CA VAL A 323 -10.39 14.12 10.83
C VAL A 323 -10.22 15.30 9.87
N ASP A 324 -9.28 16.19 10.18
CA ASP A 324 -9.01 17.38 9.35
C ASP A 324 -8.78 17.01 7.88
N SER A 325 -9.49 17.68 6.97
CA SER A 325 -9.33 17.58 5.51
C SER A 325 -9.51 16.19 4.88
N VAL A 326 -9.69 15.12 5.66
CA VAL A 326 -9.83 13.74 5.21
C VAL A 326 -11.26 13.26 5.46
N LYS A 327 -11.91 12.72 4.42
CA LYS A 327 -13.31 12.27 4.49
C LYS A 327 -13.41 10.76 4.37
N LEU A 328 -14.40 10.18 5.05
CA LEU A 328 -14.78 8.79 4.84
C LEU A 328 -15.31 8.59 3.42
N GLN A 329 -14.89 7.51 2.75
CA GLN A 329 -15.37 7.14 1.42
C GLN A 329 -16.74 6.42 1.52
N PRO A 330 -17.86 7.05 1.12
CA PRO A 330 -19.20 6.52 1.39
C PRO A 330 -19.45 5.13 0.78
N GLU A 331 -18.95 4.84 -0.44
CA GLU A 331 -19.24 3.56 -1.09
C GLU A 331 -18.44 2.37 -0.51
N LYS A 332 -17.40 2.68 0.28
CA LYS A 332 -16.56 1.66 0.92
C LYS A 332 -16.86 1.53 2.42
N THR A 333 -17.35 2.59 3.04
CA THR A 333 -17.76 2.59 4.43
C THR A 333 -19.08 1.83 4.59
N LYS A 334 -19.05 0.78 5.42
CA LYS A 334 -20.19 -0.12 5.62
C LYS A 334 -20.30 -0.52 7.08
N ALA A 335 -21.52 -0.48 7.60
CA ALA A 335 -21.88 -0.98 8.91
C ALA A 335 -22.58 -2.34 8.79
N PHE A 336 -22.36 -3.20 9.79
CA PHE A 336 -22.87 -4.56 9.83
C PHE A 336 -23.31 -4.93 11.24
N ARG A 337 -24.30 -5.82 11.32
CA ARG A 337 -24.55 -6.67 12.48
C ARG A 337 -23.98 -8.05 12.18
N VAL A 338 -23.24 -8.61 13.13
CA VAL A 338 -22.71 -9.97 13.09
C VAL A 338 -23.29 -10.71 14.29
N ASP A 339 -23.93 -11.85 14.06
CA ASP A 339 -24.50 -12.71 15.09
C ASP A 339 -24.57 -14.17 14.59
N SER A 340 -25.22 -15.06 15.34
CA SER A 340 -25.35 -16.49 14.99
C SER A 340 -26.05 -16.75 13.64
N SER A 341 -26.86 -15.79 13.16
CA SER A 341 -27.50 -15.85 11.84
C SER A 341 -26.55 -15.49 10.68
N GLY A 342 -25.40 -14.89 10.99
CA GLY A 342 -24.38 -14.49 10.02
C GLY A 342 -24.14 -12.97 10.03
N VAL A 343 -23.86 -12.41 8.85
CA VAL A 343 -23.59 -10.98 8.65
C VAL A 343 -24.75 -10.31 7.91
N ALA A 344 -25.28 -9.24 8.50
CA ALA A 344 -26.30 -8.38 7.89
C ALA A 344 -25.79 -6.95 7.75
N GLN A 345 -25.87 -6.36 6.55
CA GLN A 345 -25.53 -4.95 6.33
C GLN A 345 -26.59 -4.03 6.95
N LEU A 346 -26.13 -3.00 7.64
CA LEU A 346 -26.94 -1.93 8.21
C LEU A 346 -26.85 -0.67 7.34
N ASP A 347 -27.87 0.17 7.44
CA ASP A 347 -27.85 1.50 6.84
C ASP A 347 -26.86 2.42 7.59
N PHE A 348 -25.86 2.96 6.88
CA PHE A 348 -24.76 3.71 7.49
C PHE A 348 -25.23 5.03 8.11
N GLU A 349 -26.12 5.77 7.44
CA GLU A 349 -26.62 7.05 7.97
C GLU A 349 -27.50 6.85 9.21
N SER A 350 -28.29 5.78 9.22
CA SER A 350 -29.04 5.38 10.42
C SER A 350 -28.08 5.07 11.58
N VAL A 351 -27.03 4.28 11.34
CA VAL A 351 -26.03 3.96 12.37
C VAL A 351 -25.35 5.23 12.88
N ARG A 352 -24.95 6.14 12.00
CA ARG A 352 -24.33 7.44 12.36
C ARG A 352 -25.24 8.31 13.23
N THR A 353 -26.56 8.16 13.10
CA THR A 353 -27.55 8.89 13.91
C THR A 353 -28.04 8.12 15.14
N GLY A 354 -27.38 7.01 15.49
CA GLY A 354 -27.72 6.21 16.66
C GLY A 354 -28.89 5.25 16.45
N LYS A 355 -29.22 4.91 15.20
CA LYS A 355 -30.32 3.99 14.86
C LYS A 355 -29.80 2.72 14.19
N VAL A 356 -30.40 1.58 14.52
CA VAL A 356 -30.08 0.28 13.91
C VAL A 356 -31.16 -0.08 12.90
N LEU A 357 -30.96 0.33 11.64
CA LEU A 357 -31.85 -0.02 10.53
C LEU A 357 -31.12 -0.93 9.53
N SER A 358 -31.84 -1.92 8.98
CA SER A 358 -31.33 -2.78 7.92
C SER A 358 -31.11 -1.98 6.63
N TYR A 359 -30.06 -2.33 5.88
CA TYR A 359 -29.82 -1.74 4.57
C TYR A 359 -30.93 -2.16 3.58
N SER A 360 -31.60 -1.18 2.97
CA SER A 360 -32.73 -1.40 2.05
C SER A 360 -32.36 -1.39 0.56
N GLY A 361 -31.08 -1.15 0.23
CA GLY A 361 -30.62 -1.10 -1.15
C GLY A 361 -30.45 -2.48 -1.80
N ALA A 362 -30.25 -2.48 -3.12
CA ALA A 362 -30.03 -3.69 -3.89
C ALA A 362 -28.70 -4.40 -3.50
N HIS A 363 -28.74 -5.73 -3.38
CA HIS A 363 -27.60 -6.58 -3.07
C HIS A 363 -26.84 -6.19 -1.78
N PRO A 364 -27.46 -6.34 -0.60
CA PRO A 364 -26.79 -6.10 0.68
C PRO A 364 -25.54 -6.96 0.81
N ALA A 365 -24.49 -6.39 1.40
CA ALA A 365 -23.29 -7.13 1.72
C ALA A 365 -23.57 -8.09 2.88
N GLN A 366 -23.32 -9.37 2.64
CA GLN A 366 -23.50 -10.44 3.63
C GLN A 366 -22.15 -10.91 4.20
N LYS A 367 -21.11 -10.07 4.09
CA LYS A 367 -19.74 -10.39 4.48
C LYS A 367 -19.01 -9.13 4.93
N VAL A 368 -18.22 -9.27 5.98
CA VAL A 368 -17.26 -8.25 6.43
C VAL A 368 -15.93 -8.48 5.70
N SER A 369 -15.49 -7.50 4.91
CA SER A 369 -14.21 -7.56 4.20
C SER A 369 -13.13 -6.78 4.93
N PHE A 370 -11.98 -7.38 5.21
CA PHE A 370 -10.82 -6.67 5.79
C PHE A 370 -9.51 -7.29 5.31
N LEU A 371 -8.54 -6.45 4.91
CA LEU A 371 -7.17 -6.83 4.49
C LEU A 371 -7.04 -8.00 3.50
N GLY A 372 -8.01 -8.15 2.60
CA GLY A 372 -8.00 -9.18 1.56
C GLY A 372 -8.69 -10.48 1.95
N PHE A 373 -9.41 -10.50 3.06
CA PHE A 373 -10.24 -11.59 3.55
C PHE A 373 -11.71 -11.15 3.65
N ASP A 374 -12.61 -12.11 3.51
CA ASP A 374 -14.06 -11.95 3.70
C ASP A 374 -14.53 -12.90 4.82
N PHE A 375 -15.28 -12.39 5.78
CA PHE A 375 -15.91 -13.17 6.85
C PHE A 375 -17.43 -13.12 6.69
N ASP A 376 -18.08 -14.28 6.62
CA ASP A 376 -19.54 -14.39 6.45
C ASP A 376 -20.32 -14.61 7.77
N GLY A 377 -19.65 -14.44 8.90
CA GLY A 377 -20.19 -14.73 10.23
C GLY A 377 -19.88 -16.14 10.72
N ARG A 378 -19.46 -17.05 9.83
CA ARG A 378 -19.08 -18.42 10.19
C ARG A 378 -17.64 -18.73 9.81
N VAL A 379 -17.30 -18.48 8.53
CA VAL A 379 -15.99 -18.83 7.99
C VAL A 379 -15.32 -17.65 7.28
N VAL A 380 -14.00 -17.66 7.31
CA VAL A 380 -13.13 -16.72 6.63
C VAL A 380 -12.72 -17.28 5.27
N ARG A 381 -12.76 -16.45 4.22
CA ARG A 381 -12.30 -16.78 2.87
C ARG A 381 -11.36 -15.72 2.34
N LEU A 382 -10.50 -16.09 1.39
CA LEU A 382 -9.79 -15.09 0.60
C LEU A 382 -10.78 -14.28 -0.24
N ARG A 383 -10.62 -12.96 -0.21
CA ARG A 383 -11.48 -12.06 -0.97
C ARG A 383 -11.44 -12.41 -2.45
N GLN A 384 -12.61 -12.46 -3.09
CA GLN A 384 -12.73 -12.84 -4.50
C GLN A 384 -11.87 -11.96 -5.42
N SER A 385 -11.74 -10.66 -5.12
CA SER A 385 -10.90 -9.74 -5.89
C SER A 385 -9.39 -10.06 -5.79
N THR A 386 -8.94 -10.67 -4.69
CA THR A 386 -7.57 -11.15 -4.51
C THR A 386 -7.33 -12.40 -5.35
N VAL A 387 -8.22 -13.40 -5.27
CA VAL A 387 -8.15 -14.63 -6.07
C VAL A 387 -8.29 -14.34 -7.57
N GLY A 388 -9.19 -13.43 -7.94
CA GLY A 388 -9.41 -13.00 -9.32
C GLY A 388 -8.17 -12.36 -9.95
N ARG A 389 -7.45 -11.51 -9.20
CA ARG A 389 -6.17 -10.92 -9.64
C ARG A 389 -5.11 -11.99 -9.91
N TYR A 390 -5.00 -12.98 -9.02
CA TYR A 390 -4.10 -14.12 -9.22
C TYR A 390 -4.43 -14.87 -10.53
N HIS A 391 -5.70 -15.24 -10.73
CA HIS A 391 -6.11 -15.96 -11.94
C HIS A 391 -6.02 -15.13 -13.23
N LYS A 392 -6.20 -13.80 -13.17
CA LYS A 392 -5.96 -12.91 -14.30
C LYS A 392 -4.49 -12.95 -14.72
N ARG A 393 -3.57 -12.73 -13.77
CA ARG A 393 -2.13 -12.76 -14.02
C ARG A 393 -1.63 -14.12 -14.50
N LEU A 394 -2.16 -15.22 -13.94
CA LEU A 394 -1.88 -16.57 -14.42
C LEU A 394 -2.29 -16.73 -15.89
N ARG A 395 -3.50 -16.31 -16.26
CA ARG A 395 -3.98 -16.39 -17.64
C ARG A 395 -3.10 -15.58 -18.59
N GLU A 396 -2.78 -14.33 -18.23
CA GLU A 396 -1.92 -13.47 -19.04
C GLU A 396 -0.54 -14.10 -19.27
N ALA A 397 0.09 -14.62 -18.20
CA ALA A 397 1.39 -15.28 -18.28
C ALA A 397 1.34 -16.56 -19.13
N ALA A 398 0.33 -17.41 -18.93
CA ALA A 398 0.16 -18.65 -19.70
C ALA A 398 -0.15 -18.37 -21.17
N SER A 399 -1.03 -17.41 -21.47
CA SER A 399 -1.33 -16.99 -22.84
C SER A 399 -0.11 -16.36 -23.53
N ALA A 400 0.81 -15.77 -22.78
CA ALA A 400 2.05 -15.26 -23.33
C ALA A 400 3.06 -16.38 -23.66
N ILE A 401 3.00 -17.53 -22.96
CA ILE A 401 3.73 -18.76 -23.33
C ILE A 401 3.12 -19.37 -24.60
N ALA A 402 1.80 -19.56 -24.59
CA ALA A 402 1.00 -20.03 -25.73
C ALA A 402 1.39 -19.33 -27.03
N ARG A 403 1.32 -17.99 -27.04
CA ARG A 403 1.71 -17.16 -28.20
C ARG A 403 3.15 -17.36 -28.65
N SER A 404 4.07 -17.66 -27.74
CA SER A 404 5.47 -17.94 -28.10
C SER A 404 5.69 -19.34 -28.67
N ASN A 405 4.71 -20.23 -28.54
CA ASN A 405 4.70 -21.55 -29.17
C ASN A 405 3.96 -21.55 -30.51
N GLN A 406 3.39 -20.41 -30.95
CA GLN A 406 2.69 -20.32 -32.23
C GLN A 406 3.69 -20.21 -33.39
N GLY A 407 3.65 -21.20 -34.29
CA GLY A 407 4.51 -21.31 -35.47
C GLY A 407 5.46 -22.51 -35.42
N GLU A 408 5.78 -23.09 -36.57
CA GLU A 408 6.71 -24.23 -36.65
C GLU A 408 8.09 -23.89 -36.07
N GLY A 409 8.65 -24.81 -35.28
CA GLY A 409 9.95 -24.65 -34.62
C GLY A 409 10.00 -23.62 -33.48
N ARG A 410 8.90 -22.93 -33.17
CA ARG A 410 8.86 -21.92 -32.10
C ARG A 410 8.44 -22.54 -30.78
N HIS A 411 9.30 -22.36 -29.77
CA HIS A 411 9.01 -22.77 -28.42
C HIS A 411 9.38 -21.68 -27.41
N ALA A 412 8.53 -21.49 -26.42
CA ALA A 412 8.83 -20.66 -25.27
C ALA A 412 10.06 -21.23 -24.55
N SER A 413 10.98 -20.34 -24.18
CA SER A 413 12.20 -20.76 -23.49
C SER A 413 11.89 -21.51 -22.19
N LYS A 414 12.69 -22.53 -21.88
CA LYS A 414 12.60 -23.30 -20.62
C LYS A 414 12.56 -22.37 -19.40
N LYS A 415 13.34 -21.28 -19.43
CA LYS A 415 13.36 -20.24 -18.38
C LYS A 415 11.99 -19.60 -18.17
N ARG A 416 11.28 -19.27 -19.25
CA ARG A 416 9.96 -18.61 -19.19
C ARG A 416 8.87 -19.56 -18.71
N VAL A 417 8.89 -20.82 -19.18
CA VAL A 417 7.98 -21.87 -18.71
C VAL A 417 8.21 -22.15 -17.23
N SER A 418 9.48 -22.31 -16.81
CA SER A 418 9.84 -22.48 -15.40
C SER A 418 9.35 -21.32 -14.54
N ALA A 419 9.49 -20.07 -15.00
CA ALA A 419 8.98 -18.90 -14.30
C ALA A 419 7.44 -18.93 -14.14
N LEU A 420 6.68 -19.37 -15.15
CA LEU A 420 5.22 -19.52 -15.04
C LEU A 420 4.85 -20.46 -13.88
N TYR A 421 5.45 -21.65 -13.83
CA TYR A 421 5.16 -22.60 -12.76
C TYR A 421 5.66 -22.10 -11.40
N GLN A 422 6.83 -21.47 -11.32
CA GLN A 422 7.32 -20.87 -10.08
C GLN A 422 6.39 -19.77 -9.56
N HIS A 423 5.83 -18.93 -10.41
CA HIS A 423 4.97 -17.82 -9.96
C HIS A 423 3.52 -18.23 -9.66
N TYR A 424 3.01 -19.30 -10.28
CA TYR A 424 1.58 -19.63 -10.26
C TYR A 424 1.26 -21.08 -9.91
N SER A 425 2.19 -21.86 -9.38
CA SER A 425 1.95 -23.23 -8.91
C SER A 425 2.60 -23.50 -7.55
N PRO A 426 2.23 -24.59 -6.86
CA PRO A 426 2.86 -24.98 -5.59
C PRO A 426 4.39 -25.08 -5.63
N LEU A 427 5.00 -25.27 -6.82
CA LEU A 427 6.47 -25.26 -7.00
C LEU A 427 7.15 -23.98 -6.49
N GLY A 428 6.44 -22.85 -6.45
CA GLY A 428 6.98 -21.59 -5.94
C GLY A 428 6.77 -21.34 -4.46
N ILE A 429 6.22 -22.30 -3.69
CA ILE A 429 5.91 -22.08 -2.28
C ILE A 429 7.17 -21.92 -1.43
N LYS A 430 8.24 -22.69 -1.73
CA LYS A 430 9.48 -22.69 -0.95
C LYS A 430 10.50 -21.61 -1.36
N GLY A 431 10.13 -20.70 -2.27
CA GLY A 431 11.07 -19.71 -2.82
C GLY A 431 12.22 -20.35 -3.59
N ARG A 432 13.12 -19.54 -4.16
CA ARG A 432 14.42 -20.01 -4.68
C ARG A 432 15.47 -19.50 -3.69
N ARG A 433 16.38 -20.35 -3.20
CA ARG A 433 17.66 -19.83 -2.66
C ARG A 433 18.36 -19.15 -3.83
N LEU A 434 18.67 -17.86 -3.71
CA LEU A 434 19.61 -17.26 -4.64
C LEU A 434 20.96 -17.93 -4.40
N CYS A 435 21.61 -18.41 -5.46
CA CYS A 435 22.93 -19.01 -5.35
C CYS A 435 23.88 -18.01 -4.68
N SER A 436 24.63 -18.47 -3.69
CA SER A 436 25.64 -17.71 -2.96
C SER A 436 26.79 -17.33 -3.89
N SER A 437 27.07 -16.05 -4.05
CA SER A 437 28.47 -15.60 -4.07
C SER A 437 28.97 -15.72 -2.62
N GLY A 438 30.18 -16.25 -2.45
CA GLY A 438 30.66 -17.02 -1.28
C GLY A 438 30.64 -16.41 0.12
N ASP A 439 30.11 -15.20 0.35
CA ASP A 439 30.23 -14.51 1.66
C ASP A 439 28.92 -13.86 2.16
N ALA A 440 27.75 -14.18 1.57
CA ALA A 440 26.48 -13.60 2.02
C ALA A 440 25.75 -14.49 3.04
N ASP A 441 25.30 -13.89 4.14
CA ASP A 441 24.50 -14.50 5.20
C ASP A 441 23.30 -15.30 4.60
N PRO A 442 23.18 -16.62 4.89
CA PRO A 442 22.09 -17.46 4.39
C PRO A 442 20.68 -16.97 4.77
N SER A 443 20.54 -16.05 5.72
CA SER A 443 19.26 -15.44 6.11
C SER A 443 18.78 -14.33 5.14
N ALA A 444 19.67 -13.74 4.34
CA ALA A 444 19.42 -12.47 3.65
C ALA A 444 18.69 -12.57 2.31
N PHE A 445 18.62 -13.74 1.67
CA PHE A 445 18.09 -13.87 0.30
C PHE A 445 17.24 -15.12 0.05
N SER A 446 16.12 -15.22 0.75
CA SER A 446 14.98 -16.01 0.27
C SER A 446 14.10 -15.13 -0.62
N ARG A 447 13.90 -15.50 -1.90
CA ARG A 447 12.78 -14.92 -2.66
C ARG A 447 11.50 -15.22 -1.88
N TYR A 448 10.81 -14.15 -1.43
CA TYR A 448 9.46 -14.26 -0.88
C TYR A 448 8.63 -15.15 -1.81
N GLY A 449 8.06 -16.22 -1.24
CA GLY A 449 7.29 -17.20 -2.00
C GLY A 449 6.12 -16.58 -2.78
N ASN A 450 5.53 -17.34 -3.70
CA ASN A 450 4.48 -16.85 -4.57
C ASN A 450 3.11 -16.61 -3.85
N PHE A 451 2.07 -16.28 -4.62
CA PHE A 451 0.71 -16.10 -4.07
C PHE A 451 0.26 -17.29 -3.21
N LEU A 452 0.56 -18.53 -3.61
CA LEU A 452 0.19 -19.72 -2.86
C LEU A 452 0.96 -19.84 -1.54
N SER A 453 2.14 -19.22 -1.41
CA SER A 453 2.82 -19.10 -0.12
C SER A 453 2.06 -18.20 0.85
N TYR A 454 1.47 -17.11 0.35
CA TYR A 454 0.57 -16.27 1.14
C TYR A 454 -0.69 -17.05 1.54
N VAL A 455 -1.29 -17.80 0.61
CA VAL A 455 -2.44 -18.67 0.90
C VAL A 455 -2.11 -19.72 1.96
N ALA A 456 -0.96 -20.39 1.88
CA ALA A 456 -0.55 -21.39 2.87
C ALA A 456 -0.37 -20.78 4.27
N ARG A 457 0.24 -19.60 4.37
CA ARG A 457 0.32 -18.86 5.65
C ARG A 457 -1.06 -18.47 6.18
N ALA A 458 -1.97 -18.07 5.29
CA ALA A 458 -3.33 -17.73 5.66
C ALA A 458 -4.12 -18.94 6.15
N GLN A 459 -4.01 -20.09 5.47
CA GLN A 459 -4.63 -21.35 5.92
C GLN A 459 -4.09 -21.79 7.28
N LYS A 460 -2.78 -21.61 7.54
CA LYS A 460 -2.19 -21.88 8.87
C LYS A 460 -2.78 -20.98 9.96
N ALA A 461 -3.05 -19.72 9.65
CA ALA A 461 -3.66 -18.78 10.58
C ALA A 461 -5.16 -19.04 10.81
N PHE A 462 -5.84 -19.65 9.84
CA PHE A 462 -7.26 -19.96 9.85
C PHE A 462 -7.48 -21.47 9.58
N PRO A 463 -7.08 -22.36 10.50
CA PRO A 463 -7.03 -23.81 10.24
C PRO A 463 -8.40 -24.43 9.93
N ASN A 464 -9.48 -23.87 10.49
CA ASN A 464 -10.84 -24.38 10.34
C ASN A 464 -11.61 -23.71 9.18
N ASP A 465 -10.95 -22.83 8.42
CA ASP A 465 -11.59 -22.05 7.37
C ASP A 465 -11.14 -22.50 5.96
N PRO A 466 -12.02 -22.39 4.94
CA PRO A 466 -11.71 -22.78 3.58
C PRO A 466 -10.92 -21.69 2.84
N ILE A 467 -9.61 -21.62 3.11
CA ILE A 467 -8.68 -20.65 2.49
C ILE A 467 -7.94 -21.25 1.29
N ALA A 468 -7.41 -22.47 1.44
CA ALA A 468 -6.53 -23.10 0.46
C ALA A 468 -7.31 -23.58 -0.79
N PRO A 469 -6.81 -23.28 -2.01
CA PRO A 469 -7.35 -23.80 -3.24
C PRO A 469 -6.87 -25.24 -3.49
N ASP A 470 -7.64 -25.96 -4.30
CA ASP A 470 -7.25 -27.27 -4.83
C ASP A 470 -6.04 -27.14 -5.79
N GLU A 471 -4.91 -27.70 -5.38
CA GLU A 471 -3.64 -27.65 -6.11
C GLU A 471 -3.71 -28.37 -7.47
N ALA A 472 -4.41 -29.50 -7.55
CA ALA A 472 -4.56 -30.26 -8.78
C ALA A 472 -5.36 -29.46 -9.83
N LYS A 473 -6.33 -28.66 -9.40
CA LYS A 473 -7.03 -27.72 -10.30
C LYS A 473 -6.11 -26.62 -10.82
N ILE A 474 -5.14 -26.15 -10.03
CA ILE A 474 -4.15 -25.15 -10.47
C ILE A 474 -3.26 -25.71 -11.59
N TYR A 475 -2.64 -26.88 -11.39
CA TYR A 475 -1.79 -27.50 -12.40
C TYR A 475 -2.55 -27.79 -13.71
N ARG A 476 -3.75 -28.37 -13.62
CA ARG A 476 -4.60 -28.61 -14.79
C ARG A 476 -4.91 -27.32 -15.55
N LYS A 477 -5.17 -26.22 -14.84
CA LYS A 477 -5.45 -24.91 -15.43
C LYS A 477 -4.23 -24.33 -16.13
N ILE A 478 -3.03 -24.43 -15.54
CA ILE A 478 -1.78 -24.00 -16.18
C ILE A 478 -1.57 -24.76 -17.48
N LYS A 479 -1.58 -26.11 -17.42
CA LYS A 479 -1.37 -26.98 -18.59
C LYS A 479 -2.34 -26.65 -19.72
N ARG A 480 -3.63 -26.51 -19.41
CA ARG A 480 -4.67 -26.16 -20.39
C ARG A 480 -4.46 -24.78 -21.02
N LEU A 481 -4.00 -23.79 -20.27
CA LEU A 481 -3.84 -22.42 -20.76
C LEU A 481 -2.55 -22.20 -21.54
N SER A 482 -1.47 -22.94 -21.21
CA SER A 482 -0.18 -22.82 -21.90
C SER A 482 -0.06 -23.69 -23.15
N ALA A 483 -0.99 -24.64 -23.35
CA ALA A 483 -1.05 -25.53 -24.50
C ALA A 483 -2.00 -25.04 -25.61
N ARG A 484 -2.82 -24.02 -25.33
CA ARG A 484 -3.49 -23.21 -26.36
C ARG A 484 -2.46 -22.31 -27.04
#